data_AF-A0A1Y4WBD3-F1
#
_entry.id   AF-A0A1Y4WBD3-F1
#
_cell.length_a   1.000
_cell.length_b   1.000
_cell.length_c   1.000
_cell.angle_alpha   90.00
_cell.angle_beta   90.00
_cell.angle_gamma   90.00
#
_symmetry.space_group_name_H-M   'P 1'
#
loop_
_entity.id
_entity.type
_entity.pdbx_description
1 polymer ?
#
loop_
_entity_poly.entity_id
_entity_poly.type
_entity_poly.pdbx_seq_one_letter_code
_entity_poly.pdbx_strand_id
1 'polypeptide(L)'
;MKTVLQQIGRYRKDALLCIGFTTLEVIMEILLPFVTARIIDQGLQAANLPAVYRYGAIMVTLAFFGLVFGAAAGYFSASASAGFSANLREAIYRNIQTFSFSNIDKFSVPGLPQVLRERRYVPGA
;
A
#
# COMPACT_ATOMS: atom_id res chain seq x y z
N MET A 1 -15.89 6.74 -1.71
CA MET A 1 -14.51 6.39 -2.11
C MET A 1 -13.45 7.44 -1.72
N LYS A 2 -13.75 8.75 -1.72
CA LYS A 2 -12.75 9.82 -1.43
C LYS A 2 -12.14 9.79 -0.01
N THR A 3 -12.87 9.29 0.99
CA THR A 3 -12.43 9.23 2.40
C THR A 3 -11.39 8.14 2.68
N VAL A 4 -11.42 7.03 1.93
CA VAL A 4 -10.42 5.95 2.02
C VAL A 4 -9.10 6.41 1.40
N LEU A 5 -9.17 7.18 0.30
CA LEU A 5 -7.99 7.81 -0.33
C LEU A 5 -7.31 8.88 0.54
N GLN A 6 -8.02 9.51 1.48
CA GLN A 6 -7.43 10.45 2.45
C GLN A 6 -6.64 9.73 3.56
N GLN A 7 -7.02 8.49 3.91
CA GLN A 7 -6.27 7.66 4.87
C GLN A 7 -4.98 7.06 4.28
N ILE A 8 -4.91 6.91 2.94
CA ILE A 8 -3.64 6.67 2.22
C ILE A 8 -2.69 7.88 2.39
N GLY A 9 -3.24 9.08 2.59
CA GLY A 9 -2.55 10.38 2.55
C GLY A 9 -1.28 10.51 3.39
N ARG A 10 -1.19 9.85 4.55
CA ARG A 10 -0.03 9.95 5.44
C ARG A 10 1.17 9.12 4.97
N TYR A 11 0.94 7.99 4.29
CA TYR A 11 1.99 7.07 3.78
C TYR A 11 2.27 7.19 2.27
N ARG A 12 1.69 8.20 1.61
CA ARG A 12 1.92 8.44 0.17
C ARG A 12 3.40 8.62 -0.18
N LYS A 13 4.21 9.15 0.73
CA LYS A 13 5.65 9.36 0.50
C LYS A 13 6.39 8.03 0.41
N ASP A 14 6.18 7.14 1.39
CA ASP A 14 6.86 5.84 1.42
C ASP A 14 6.37 4.90 0.32
N ALA A 15 5.07 4.94 0.01
CA ALA A 15 4.51 4.19 -1.11
C ALA A 15 5.04 4.70 -2.47
N LEU A 16 5.18 6.01 -2.65
CA LEU A 16 5.75 6.58 -3.87
C LEU A 16 7.24 6.25 -4.01
N LEU A 17 8.01 6.31 -2.91
CA LEU A 17 9.41 5.88 -2.90
C LEU A 17 9.52 4.39 -3.26
N CYS A 18 8.69 3.54 -2.66
CA CYS A 18 8.67 2.11 -2.96
C CYS A 18 8.40 1.86 -4.45
N ILE A 19 7.37 2.47 -5.02
CA ILE A 19 7.05 2.34 -6.45
C ILE A 19 8.22 2.83 -7.31
N GLY A 20 8.87 3.91 -6.92
CA GLY A 20 10.07 4.43 -7.59
C GLY A 20 11.22 3.41 -7.60
N PHE A 21 11.54 2.82 -6.44
CA PHE A 21 12.60 1.81 -6.32
C PHE A 21 12.26 0.52 -7.10
N THR A 22 11.03 0.01 -7.00
CA THR A 22 10.59 -1.17 -7.75
C THR A 22 10.62 -0.91 -9.27
N THR A 23 10.27 0.30 -9.72
CA THR A 23 10.36 0.64 -11.14
C THR A 23 11.81 0.63 -11.62
N LEU A 24 12.73 1.17 -10.81
CA LEU A 24 14.16 1.18 -11.13
C LEU A 24 14.74 -0.24 -11.18
N GLU A 25 14.35 -1.10 -10.25
CA GLU A 25 14.71 -2.52 -10.20
C GLU A 25 14.27 -3.26 -11.47
N VAL A 26 13.00 -3.13 -11.86
CA VAL A 26 12.45 -3.78 -13.06
C VAL A 26 13.15 -3.31 -14.33
N ILE A 27 13.50 -2.02 -14.42
CA ILE A 27 14.30 -1.51 -15.55
C ILE A 27 15.64 -2.24 -15.59
N MET A 28 16.34 -2.41 -14.47
CA MET A 28 17.61 -3.16 -14.45
C MET A 28 17.42 -4.62 -14.86
N GLU A 29 16.35 -5.29 -14.41
CA GLU A 29 16.02 -6.67 -14.84
C GLU A 29 15.81 -6.78 -16.35
N ILE A 30 15.16 -5.79 -16.97
CA ILE A 30 14.98 -5.73 -18.42
C ILE A 30 16.31 -5.50 -19.15
N LEU A 31 17.29 -4.83 -18.53
CA LEU A 31 18.63 -4.67 -19.12
C LEU A 31 19.44 -5.98 -19.11
N LEU A 32 19.21 -6.93 -18.19
CA LEU A 32 19.93 -8.21 -18.17
C LEU A 32 19.85 -8.98 -19.51
N PRO A 33 18.66 -9.28 -20.09
CA PRO A 33 18.57 -9.99 -21.36
C PRO A 33 19.18 -9.19 -22.53
N PHE A 34 19.20 -7.85 -22.44
CA PHE A 34 19.87 -7.00 -23.43
C PHE A 34 21.40 -7.20 -23.38
N VAL A 35 21.98 -7.29 -22.18
CA VAL A 35 23.42 -7.61 -22.02
C VAL A 35 23.71 -9.03 -22.48
N THR A 36 22.84 -10.01 -22.18
CA THR A 36 22.98 -11.39 -22.66
C THR A 36 22.99 -11.47 -24.18
N ALA A 37 22.11 -10.71 -24.86
CA ALA A 37 22.11 -10.64 -26.33
C ALA A 37 23.44 -10.10 -26.87
N ARG A 38 23.99 -9.05 -26.25
CA ARG A 38 25.31 -8.50 -26.62
C ARG A 38 26.46 -9.48 -26.37
N ILE A 39 26.39 -10.31 -25.32
CA ILE A 39 27.36 -11.38 -25.08
C ILE A 39 27.33 -12.41 -26.21
N ILE A 40 26.14 -12.78 -26.68
CA ILE A 40 25.98 -13.74 -27.78
C ILE A 40 26.54 -13.14 -29.08
N ASP A 41 26.17 -11.91 -29.42
CA ASP A 41 26.56 -11.28 -30.69
C ASP A 41 28.05 -10.90 -30.74
N GLN A 42 28.59 -10.30 -29.67
CA GLN A 42 29.96 -9.76 -29.66
C GLN A 42 30.98 -10.69 -29.02
N GLY A 43 30.52 -11.66 -28.23
CA GLY A 43 31.37 -12.66 -27.60
C GLY A 43 31.34 -13.97 -28.36
N LEU A 44 30.16 -14.61 -28.43
CA LEU A 44 30.03 -15.96 -28.97
C LEU A 44 30.13 -16.01 -30.50
N GLN A 45 29.39 -15.15 -31.24
CA GLN A 45 29.48 -15.11 -32.71
C GLN A 45 30.85 -14.61 -33.20
N ALA A 46 31.48 -13.68 -32.48
CA ALA A 46 32.82 -13.19 -32.80
C ALA A 46 33.97 -14.08 -32.28
N ALA A 47 33.66 -15.22 -31.64
CA ALA A 47 34.61 -16.12 -30.97
C ALA A 47 35.60 -15.42 -30.00
N ASN A 48 35.20 -14.28 -29.45
CA ASN A 48 36.03 -13.44 -28.58
C ASN A 48 35.73 -13.75 -27.10
N LEU A 49 36.40 -14.77 -26.58
CA LEU A 49 36.34 -15.14 -25.15
C LEU A 49 36.65 -13.99 -24.18
N PRO A 50 37.61 -13.08 -24.44
CA PRO A 50 37.87 -11.95 -23.52
C PRO A 50 36.68 -11.00 -23.40
N ALA A 51 35.90 -10.82 -24.48
CA ALA A 51 34.69 -9.99 -24.45
C ALA A 51 33.60 -10.66 -23.59
N VAL A 52 33.42 -11.98 -23.72
CA VAL A 52 32.49 -12.76 -22.91
C VAL A 52 32.78 -12.61 -21.41
N TYR A 53 34.05 -12.73 -21.00
CA TYR A 53 34.43 -12.56 -19.59
C TYR A 53 34.18 -11.14 -19.07
N ARG A 54 34.46 -10.11 -19.87
CA ARG A 54 34.21 -8.70 -19.49
C ARG A 54 32.71 -8.43 -19.30
N TYR A 55 31.89 -8.83 -20.27
CA TYR A 55 30.44 -8.63 -20.19
C TYR A 55 29.79 -9.49 -19.11
N GLY A 56 30.27 -10.73 -18.92
CA GLY A 56 29.83 -11.60 -17.82
C GLY A 56 30.12 -11.00 -16.44
N ALA A 57 31.32 -10.43 -16.24
CA ALA A 57 31.65 -9.73 -15.00
C ALA A 57 30.74 -8.51 -14.75
N ILE A 58 30.47 -7.71 -15.79
CA ILE A 58 29.53 -6.59 -15.71
C ILE A 58 28.13 -7.10 -15.34
N MET A 59 27.68 -8.19 -15.94
CA MET A 59 26.36 -8.77 -15.69
C MET A 59 26.20 -9.25 -14.24
N VAL A 60 27.22 -9.87 -13.65
CA VAL A 60 27.23 -10.27 -12.24
C VAL A 60 27.14 -9.04 -11.33
N THR A 61 27.89 -7.98 -11.62
CA THR A 61 27.78 -6.74 -10.82
C THR A 61 26.39 -6.12 -10.93
N LEU A 62 25.80 -6.10 -12.13
CA LEU A 62 24.45 -5.58 -12.36
C LEU A 62 23.41 -6.38 -11.58
N ALA A 63 23.51 -7.72 -11.59
CA ALA A 63 22.63 -8.60 -10.85
C ALA A 63 22.74 -8.40 -9.34
N PHE A 64 23.96 -8.20 -8.82
CA PHE A 64 24.16 -7.91 -7.40
C PHE A 64 23.51 -6.59 -6.98
N PHE A 65 23.68 -5.53 -7.78
CA PHE A 65 23.00 -4.26 -7.52
C PHE A 65 21.47 -4.40 -7.63
N GLY A 66 20.96 -5.11 -8.64
CA GLY A 66 19.54 -5.41 -8.79
C GLY A 66 18.95 -6.09 -7.55
N LEU A 67 19.65 -7.09 -7.01
CA LEU A 67 19.23 -7.80 -5.79
C LEU A 67 19.17 -6.87 -4.57
N VAL A 68 20.16 -5.98 -4.40
CA VAL A 68 20.17 -5.02 -3.29
C VAL A 68 19.02 -4.02 -3.41
N PHE A 69 18.80 -3.48 -4.61
CA PHE A 69 17.70 -2.56 -4.86
C PHE A 69 16.33 -3.24 -4.70
N GLY A 70 16.19 -4.48 -5.13
CA GLY A 70 14.97 -5.26 -4.96
C GLY A 70 14.65 -5.62 -3.53
N ALA A 71 15.66 -6.00 -2.74
CA ALA A 71 15.50 -6.22 -1.31
C ALA A 71 15.05 -4.93 -0.59
N ALA A 72 15.65 -3.79 -0.93
CA ALA A 72 15.25 -2.50 -0.39
C ALA A 72 13.82 -2.12 -0.80
N ALA A 73 13.47 -2.27 -2.07
CA ALA A 73 12.13 -2.00 -2.59
C ALA A 73 11.07 -2.88 -1.91
N GLY A 74 11.35 -4.17 -1.75
CA GLY A 74 10.48 -5.12 -1.05
C GLY A 74 10.26 -4.75 0.42
N TYR A 75 11.30 -4.29 1.12
CA TYR A 75 11.19 -3.85 2.51
C TYR A 75 10.28 -2.61 2.65
N PHE A 76 10.47 -1.60 1.79
CA PHE A 76 9.60 -0.41 1.78
C PHE A 76 8.16 -0.77 1.38
N SER A 77 7.96 -1.71 0.45
CA SER A 77 6.64 -2.18 0.03
C SER A 77 5.86 -2.83 1.17
N ALA A 78 6.52 -3.71 1.92
CA ALA A 78 5.95 -4.39 3.07
C ALA A 78 5.59 -3.39 4.18
N SER A 79 6.50 -2.45 4.49
CA SER A 79 6.28 -1.41 5.50
C SER A 79 5.12 -0.48 5.14
N ALA A 80 5.07 0.01 3.89
CA ALA A 80 4.00 0.86 3.40
C ALA A 80 2.63 0.15 3.44
N SER A 81 2.58 -1.13 3.07
CA SER A 81 1.36 -1.95 3.08
C SER A 81 0.85 -2.23 4.49
N ALA A 82 1.76 -2.50 5.44
CA ALA A 82 1.44 -2.72 6.85
C ALA A 82 0.92 -1.43 7.52
N GLY A 83 1.60 -0.30 7.31
CA GLY A 83 1.19 1.01 7.81
C GLY A 83 -0.16 1.46 7.26
N PHE A 84 -0.41 1.22 5.98
CA PHE A 84 -1.72 1.48 5.36
C PHE A 84 -2.84 0.64 5.99
N SER A 85 -2.60 -0.67 6.17
CA SER A 85 -3.58 -1.59 6.75
C SER A 85 -3.93 -1.27 8.20
N ALA A 86 -2.95 -0.83 9.00
CA ALA A 86 -3.17 -0.40 10.39
C ALA A 86 -4.05 0.85 10.46
N ASN A 87 -3.74 1.87 9.66
CA ASN A 87 -4.49 3.12 9.62
C ASN A 87 -5.93 2.92 9.11
N LEU A 88 -6.11 2.02 8.13
CA LEU A 88 -7.43 1.64 7.64
C LEU A 88 -8.29 0.97 8.73
N ARG A 89 -7.70 0.08 9.53
CA ARG A 89 -8.39 -0.60 10.63
C ARG A 89 -8.88 0.39 11.70
N GLU A 90 -8.06 1.37 12.05
CA GLU A 90 -8.43 2.40 13.02
C GLU A 90 -9.54 3.31 12.49
N ALA A 91 -9.48 3.69 11.21
CA ALA A 91 -10.55 4.46 10.57
C ALA A 91 -11.89 3.70 10.58
N ILE A 92 -11.87 2.39 10.32
CA ILE A 92 -13.08 1.54 10.40
C ILE A 92 -13.63 1.52 11.82
N TYR A 93 -12.78 1.33 12.84
CA TYR A 93 -13.18 1.32 14.24
C TYR A 93 -13.85 2.64 14.67
N ARG A 94 -13.29 3.80 14.30
CA ARG A 94 -13.89 5.11 14.62
C ARG A 94 -15.24 5.31 13.95
N ASN A 95 -15.39 4.88 12.69
CA ASN A 95 -16.69 4.98 12.01
C ASN A 95 -17.74 4.13 12.74
N ILE A 96 -17.42 2.88 13.09
CA ILE A 96 -18.33 1.99 13.84
C ILE A 96 -18.76 2.64 15.16
N GLN A 97 -17.82 3.19 15.93
CA GLN A 97 -18.14 3.88 17.19
C GLN A 97 -19.04 5.11 16.98
N THR A 98 -18.77 5.92 15.96
CA THR A 98 -19.55 7.14 15.68
C THR A 98 -20.97 6.82 15.20
N PHE A 99 -21.15 5.74 14.42
CA PHE A 99 -22.48 5.24 14.06
C PHE A 99 -23.24 4.72 15.28
N SER A 100 -22.59 4.07 16.25
CA SER A 100 -23.24 3.69 17.52
C SER A 100 -23.69 4.92 18.33
N PHE A 101 -22.90 5.99 18.42
CA PHE A 101 -23.32 7.21 19.13
C PHE A 101 -24.44 7.95 18.41
N SER A 102 -24.38 8.10 17.07
CA SER A 102 -25.45 8.75 16.32
C SER A 102 -26.74 7.92 16.25
N ASN A 103 -26.66 6.60 16.38
CA ASN A 103 -27.84 5.72 16.36
C ASN A 103 -28.45 5.50 17.75
N ILE A 104 -27.67 5.59 18.83
CA ILE A 104 -28.20 5.62 20.21
C ILE A 104 -28.97 6.93 20.45
N ASP A 105 -28.51 8.07 19.91
CA ASP A 105 -29.23 9.36 20.01
C ASP A 105 -30.53 9.38 19.18
N LYS A 106 -30.62 8.58 18.11
CA LYS A 106 -31.83 8.50 17.27
C LYS A 106 -32.87 7.48 17.77
N PHE A 107 -32.49 6.54 18.63
CA PHE A 107 -33.40 5.54 19.22
C PHE A 107 -33.65 5.71 20.73
N SER A 108 -32.88 6.53 21.44
CA SER A 108 -33.29 7.00 22.77
C SER A 108 -34.18 8.22 22.58
N VAL A 109 -35.46 7.99 22.30
CA VAL A 109 -36.51 8.99 22.51
C VAL A 109 -36.57 9.20 24.03
N PRO A 110 -35.99 10.27 24.61
CA PRO A 110 -36.11 10.53 26.03
C PRO A 110 -37.48 11.17 26.21
N GLY A 111 -38.55 10.36 26.28
CA GLY A 111 -39.89 10.96 26.40
C GLY A 111 -41.10 10.04 26.45
N LEU A 112 -40.99 8.74 26.19
CA LEU A 112 -42.19 7.88 26.15
C LEU A 112 -42.86 7.62 27.52
N PRO A 113 -42.16 7.62 28.67
CA PRO A 113 -42.85 7.55 29.97
C PRO A 113 -43.56 8.86 30.37
N GLN A 114 -43.19 10.00 29.78
CA GLN A 114 -43.73 11.31 30.17
C GLN A 114 -45.10 11.59 29.54
N VAL A 115 -45.31 11.17 28.30
CA VAL A 115 -46.60 11.34 27.57
C VAL A 115 -47.73 10.47 28.14
N LEU A 116 -47.43 9.43 28.91
CA LEU A 116 -48.44 8.60 29.58
C LEU A 116 -48.85 9.11 30.97
N ARG A 117 -48.21 10.18 31.48
CA ARG A 117 -48.57 10.80 32.77
C ARG A 117 -49.64 11.89 32.64
N GLU A 118 -49.88 12.43 31.44
CA GLU A 118 -50.89 13.48 31.19
C GLU A 118 -52.30 12.95 30.87
N ARG A 119 -52.47 11.67 30.52
CA ARG A 119 -53.79 11.07 30.23
C ARG A 119 -54.54 10.54 31.44
N ARG A 120 -54.06 10.76 32.68
CA ARG A 120 -54.73 10.28 33.91
C ARG A 120 -55.28 11.39 34.81
N TYR A 121 -55.72 12.51 34.23
CA TYR A 121 -56.54 13.49 34.93
C TYR A 121 -57.73 13.91 34.04
N VAL A 122 -58.80 13.11 34.08
CA VAL A 122 -60.14 13.54 33.69
C VAL A 122 -60.92 13.72 35.00
N PRO A 123 -61.12 14.95 35.50
CA PRO A 123 -62.02 15.18 36.62
C PRO A 123 -63.46 15.24 36.10
N GLY A 124 -64.34 14.59 36.86
CA GLY A 124 -65.80 14.71 36.90
C GLY A 124 -66.55 15.37 35.74
N ALA A 125 -67.36 14.56 35.06
CA ALA A 125 -68.70 14.92 34.63
C ALA A 125 -69.65 13.78 35.05
#